data_AF-A0A6V7HTV8-F1
#
_entry.id   AF-A0A6V7HTV8-F1
#
_cell.length_a   1.000
_cell.length_b   1.000
_cell.length_c   1.000
_cell.angle_alpha   90.00
_cell.angle_beta   90.00
_cell.angle_gamma   90.00
#
_symmetry.space_group_name_H-M   'P 1'
#
loop_
_entity.id
_entity.type
_entity.pdbx_description
1 polymer ?
#
loop_
_entity_poly.entity_id
_entity_poly.type
_entity_poly.pdbx_seq_one_letter_code
_entity_poly.pdbx_strand_id
1 'polypeptide(L)'
;CSSLTIDNENSARTLRAEQENWDESLVLDLRRLALIALAKLWPANPILDELPNKVDRDELLELLPTDLPFEIIVKNIPYDYYWSRAAKA
;
A
#
# COMPACT_ATOMS: atom_id res chain seq x y z
N CYS A 1 -41.57 19.72 -46.36
CA CYS A 1 -40.45 19.63 -45.41
C CYS A 1 -40.48 18.25 -44.78
N SER A 2 -39.56 17.38 -45.21
CA SER A 2 -39.43 16.00 -44.76
C SER A 2 -38.94 15.96 -43.31
N SER A 3 -39.73 15.36 -42.42
CA SER A 3 -39.33 15.01 -41.07
C SER A 3 -38.21 13.98 -41.15
N LEU A 4 -37.03 14.32 -40.63
CA LEU A 4 -35.94 13.37 -40.39
C LEU A 4 -36.08 12.86 -38.96
N THR A 5 -36.65 11.68 -38.80
CA THR A 5 -36.52 10.89 -37.57
C THR A 5 -35.12 10.32 -37.54
N ILE A 6 -34.29 10.79 -36.60
CA ILE A 6 -33.00 10.19 -36.32
C ILE A 6 -33.29 8.92 -35.51
N ASP A 7 -33.10 7.77 -36.14
CA ASP A 7 -33.26 6.47 -35.48
C ASP A 7 -32.23 6.35 -34.36
N ASN A 8 -32.74 6.35 -33.12
CA ASN A 8 -31.98 6.26 -31.88
C ASN A 8 -31.49 4.81 -31.64
N GLU A 9 -30.77 4.22 -32.59
CA GLU A 9 -30.18 2.88 -32.46
C GLU A 9 -28.92 2.86 -31.57
N ASN A 10 -28.57 4.00 -30.95
CA ASN A 10 -27.33 4.13 -30.20
C ASN A 10 -27.49 4.30 -28.69
N SER A 11 -28.73 4.23 -28.18
CA SER A 11 -29.04 4.45 -26.76
C SER A 11 -28.60 3.34 -25.82
N ALA A 12 -28.03 2.24 -26.34
CA ALA A 12 -27.57 1.09 -25.55
C ALA A 12 -26.04 1.01 -25.38
N ARG A 13 -25.29 2.05 -25.75
CA ARG A 13 -23.84 2.11 -25.48
C ARG A 13 -23.59 2.61 -24.05
N THR A 14 -23.40 1.67 -23.12
CA THR A 14 -22.88 1.97 -21.78
C THR A 14 -21.42 2.38 -21.89
N LEU A 15 -21.10 3.65 -21.60
CA LEU A 15 -19.73 4.09 -21.36
C LEU A 15 -19.21 3.34 -20.14
N ARG A 16 -18.19 2.50 -20.33
CA ARG A 16 -17.44 1.91 -19.22
C ARG A 16 -16.24 2.81 -18.96
N ALA A 17 -16.08 3.24 -17.72
CA ALA A 17 -14.81 3.81 -17.29
C ALA A 17 -13.72 2.77 -17.57
N GLU A 18 -12.60 3.24 -18.12
CA GLU A 18 -11.42 2.42 -18.37
C GLU A 18 -10.99 1.80 -17.03
N GLN A 19 -10.64 0.50 -17.02
CA GLN A 19 -10.13 -0.11 -15.79
C GLN A 19 -8.80 0.54 -15.44
N GLU A 20 -8.78 1.30 -14.35
CA GLU A 20 -7.64 2.09 -13.89
C GLU A 20 -6.59 1.25 -13.13
N ASN A 21 -6.22 0.08 -13.68
CA ASN A 21 -5.19 -0.77 -13.08
C ASN A 21 -3.84 -0.61 -13.79
N TRP A 22 -3.47 0.63 -14.06
CA TRP A 22 -2.25 0.97 -14.83
C TRP A 22 -0.95 0.62 -14.09
N ASP A 23 -1.00 0.43 -12.76
CA ASP A 23 0.18 0.18 -11.93
C ASP A 23 0.32 -1.26 -11.40
N GLU A 24 -0.65 -2.15 -11.68
CA GLU A 24 -0.61 -3.53 -11.16
C GLU A 24 0.54 -4.36 -11.75
N SER A 25 1.08 -3.96 -12.91
CA SER A 25 2.20 -4.65 -13.55
C SER A 25 3.56 -4.03 -13.24
N LEU A 26 3.64 -2.96 -12.44
CA LEU A 26 4.93 -2.37 -12.12
C LEU A 26 5.68 -3.28 -11.15
N VAL A 27 6.74 -3.91 -11.63
CA VAL A 27 7.63 -4.71 -10.77
C VAL A 27 8.22 -3.77 -9.73
N LEU A 28 7.89 -4.02 -8.46
CA LEU A 28 8.45 -3.27 -7.34
C LEU A 28 9.98 -3.44 -7.32
N ASP A 29 10.68 -2.39 -6.95
CA ASP A 29 12.12 -2.44 -6.76
C ASP A 29 12.52 -3.55 -5.79
N LEU A 30 13.68 -4.17 -6.03
CA LEU A 30 14.23 -5.19 -5.15
C LEU A 30 14.27 -4.73 -3.69
N ARG A 31 14.64 -3.46 -3.47
CA ARG A 31 14.65 -2.80 -2.15
C ARG A 31 13.28 -2.90 -1.48
N ARG A 32 12.22 -2.53 -2.20
CA ARG A 32 10.85 -2.52 -1.67
C ARG A 32 10.32 -3.94 -1.45
N LEU A 33 10.64 -4.88 -2.33
CA LEU A 33 10.34 -6.31 -2.12
C LEU A 33 11.02 -6.86 -0.87
N ALA A 34 12.29 -6.50 -0.63
CA ALA A 34 13.00 -6.90 0.57
C ALA A 34 12.35 -6.31 1.83
N LEU A 35 11.98 -5.03 1.83
CA LEU A 35 11.28 -4.40 2.96
C LEU A 35 9.92 -5.05 3.25
N ILE A 36 9.16 -5.41 2.22
CA ILE A 36 7.89 -6.13 2.38
C ILE A 36 8.12 -7.51 3.02
N ALA A 37 9.15 -8.24 2.58
CA ALA A 37 9.51 -9.53 3.17
C ALA A 37 9.92 -9.38 4.64
N LEU A 38 10.70 -8.35 4.96
CA LEU A 38 11.08 -8.03 6.35
C LEU A 38 9.87 -7.66 7.20
N ALA A 39 8.93 -6.85 6.69
CA ALA A 39 7.71 -6.50 7.41
C ALA A 39 6.87 -7.75 7.76
N LYS A 40 6.80 -8.73 6.87
CA LYS A 40 6.10 -10.01 7.11
C LYS A 40 6.79 -10.88 8.17
N LEU A 41 8.12 -10.89 8.18
CA LEU A 41 8.94 -11.68 9.13
C LEU A 41 9.22 -10.94 10.43
N TRP A 42 8.83 -9.68 10.55
CA TRP A 42 9.14 -8.81 11.66
C TRP A 42 8.73 -9.37 13.05
N PRO A 43 7.55 -10.02 13.22
CA PRO A 43 7.18 -10.61 14.51
C PRO A 43 8.18 -11.68 15.00
N ALA A 44 8.84 -12.37 14.07
CA ALA A 44 9.83 -13.40 14.37
C ALA A 44 11.25 -12.81 14.52
N ASN A 45 11.56 -11.74 13.79
CA ASN A 45 12.87 -11.10 13.82
C ASN A 45 12.80 -9.57 13.64
N PRO A 46 12.68 -8.80 14.74
CA PRO A 46 12.52 -7.35 14.67
C PRO A 46 13.87 -6.64 14.49
N ILE A 47 14.31 -6.47 13.25
CA ILE A 47 15.65 -5.93 12.90
C ILE A 47 15.66 -4.42 12.57
N LEU A 48 14.85 -3.61 13.24
CA LEU A 48 14.70 -2.19 12.88
C LEU A 48 16.01 -1.40 12.97
N ASP A 49 16.77 -1.58 14.05
CA ASP A 49 18.02 -0.84 14.30
C ASP A 49 19.23 -1.40 13.53
N GLU A 50 19.12 -2.61 12.99
CA GLU A 50 20.16 -3.24 12.17
C GLU A 50 20.19 -2.69 10.74
N LEU A 51 19.11 -2.02 10.32
CA LEU A 51 19.03 -1.40 9.00
C LEU A 51 19.98 -0.18 8.94
N PRO A 52 20.97 -0.17 8.03
CA PRO A 52 22.00 0.87 7.98
C PRO A 52 21.43 2.22 7.54
N ASN A 53 20.40 2.21 6.68
CA ASN A 53 19.83 3.42 6.10
C ASN A 53 18.61 3.89 6.89
N LYS A 54 18.50 5.21 7.11
CA LYS A 54 17.34 5.81 7.76
C LYS A 54 16.08 5.70 6.89
N VAL A 55 16.23 5.89 5.58
CA VAL A 55 15.09 5.84 4.64
C VAL A 55 14.42 4.47 4.65
N ASP A 56 15.22 3.41 4.68
CA ASP A 56 14.70 2.04 4.69
C ASP A 56 14.01 1.69 6.02
N ARG A 57 14.45 2.30 7.14
CA ARG A 57 13.77 2.17 8.44
C ARG A 57 12.42 2.87 8.44
N ASP A 58 12.37 4.10 7.96
CA ASP A 58 11.13 4.87 7.87
C ASP A 58 10.11 4.16 6.96
N GLU A 59 10.57 3.63 5.81
CA GLU A 59 9.73 2.87 4.89
C GLU A 59 9.28 1.51 5.48
N LEU A 60 10.15 0.81 6.23
CA LEU A 60 9.74 -0.39 6.96
C LEU A 60 8.66 -0.08 8.00
N LEU A 61 8.81 1.01 8.77
CA LEU A 61 7.83 1.43 9.76
C LEU A 61 6.47 1.72 9.13
N GLU A 62 6.43 2.27 7.92
CA GLU A 62 5.20 2.48 7.14
C GLU A 62 4.54 1.16 6.72
N LEU A 63 5.35 0.17 6.35
CA LEU A 63 4.88 -1.15 5.91
C LEU A 63 4.44 -2.06 7.06
N LEU A 64 4.87 -1.81 8.29
CA LEU A 64 4.54 -2.67 9.42
C LEU A 64 3.03 -2.68 9.73
N PRO A 65 2.45 -3.84 10.05
CA PRO A 65 1.07 -3.91 10.52
C PRO A 65 0.90 -3.16 11.85
N THR A 66 -0.27 -2.56 12.05
CA THR A 66 -0.63 -1.88 13.31
C THR A 66 -1.12 -2.85 14.38
N ASP A 67 -1.51 -4.07 14.00
CA ASP A 67 -1.99 -5.15 14.89
C ASP A 67 -0.84 -6.08 15.33
N LEU A 68 0.31 -5.51 15.64
CA LEU A 68 1.45 -6.27 16.15
C LEU A 68 1.34 -6.44 17.68
N PRO A 69 1.89 -7.51 18.27
CA PRO A 69 1.85 -7.72 19.71
C PRO A 69 2.66 -6.65 20.45
N PHE A 70 2.01 -5.96 21.40
CA PHE A 70 2.55 -4.82 22.14
C PHE A 70 3.93 -5.07 22.78
N GLU A 71 4.15 -6.27 23.32
CA GLU A 71 5.41 -6.66 23.97
C GLU A 71 6.62 -6.59 23.02
N ILE A 72 6.41 -6.86 21.74
CA ILE A 72 7.45 -6.83 20.70
C ILE A 72 7.63 -5.39 20.21
N ILE A 73 6.53 -4.68 19.98
CA ILE A 73 6.56 -3.31 19.46
C ILE A 73 7.27 -2.36 20.44
N VAL A 74 6.92 -2.39 21.74
CA VAL A 74 7.42 -1.43 22.72
C VAL A 74 8.93 -1.48 22.92
N LYS A 75 9.55 -2.64 22.67
CA LYS A 75 11.00 -2.83 22.80
C LYS A 75 11.75 -2.45 21.52
N ASN A 76 11.14 -2.65 20.35
CA ASN A 76 11.83 -2.60 19.06
C ASN A 76 11.42 -1.41 18.19
N ILE A 77 10.36 -0.68 18.55
CA ILE A 77 9.91 0.51 17.82
C ILE A 77 9.97 1.73 18.75
N PRO A 78 11.07 2.50 18.71
CA PRO A 78 11.24 3.69 19.53
C PRO A 78 10.49 4.93 18.99
N TYR A 79 9.87 4.83 17.81
CA TYR A 79 9.36 5.98 17.07
C TYR A 79 7.86 6.23 17.27
N ASP A 80 7.51 7.46 17.63
CA ASP A 80 6.11 7.92 17.83
C ASP A 80 5.23 7.80 16.58
N TYR A 81 5.83 7.79 15.38
CA TYR A 81 5.07 7.73 14.13
C TYR A 81 4.27 6.42 13.99
N TYR A 82 4.88 5.28 14.34
CA TYR A 82 4.20 3.99 14.34
C TYR A 82 3.01 4.00 15.30
N TRP A 83 3.22 4.48 16.54
CA TRP A 83 2.17 4.56 17.57
C TRP A 83 1.04 5.50 17.18
N SER A 84 1.36 6.62 16.51
CA SER A 84 0.38 7.55 15.98
C SER A 84 -0.50 6.92 14.89
N ARG A 85 0.07 6.00 14.09
CA ARG A 85 -0.68 5.25 13.07
C ARG A 85 -1.53 4.16 13.72
N ALA A 86 -0.98 3.41 14.66
CA ALA A 86 -1.69 2.38 15.41
C ALA A 86 -2.89 2.95 16.19
N ALA A 87 -2.78 4.16 16.74
CA ALA A 87 -3.88 4.82 17.44
C ALA A 87 -5.02 5.32 16.53
N LYS A 88 -4.78 5.46 15.21
CA LYS A 88 -5.77 5.90 14.23
C LYS A 88 -6.47 4.74 13.49
N ALA A 89 -5.86 3.57 13.51
CA ALA A 89 -6.38 2.34 12.89
C ALA A 89 -7.47 1.71 13.75
#